data_AF-A0A8J2X134-F1
#
_entry.id   AF-A0A8J2X134-F1
#
_cell.length_a   1.000
_cell.length_b   1.000
_cell.length_c   1.000
_cell.angle_alpha   90.00
_cell.angle_beta   90.00
_cell.angle_gamma   90.00
#
_symmetry.space_group_name_H-M   'P 1'
#
loop_
_entity.id
_entity.type
_entity.pdbx_description
1 polymer ?
#
loop_
_entity_poly.entity_id
_entity_poly.type
_entity_poly.pdbx_seq_one_letter_code
_entity_poly.pdbx_strand_id
1 'polypeptide(L)'
;MSTLVEQTKARKDYHAKWDAIAKEEVQRVEDEDALDKQASSLSLGTDSGPKSEAEAQDKATNKALREAKALWEKRRDEETKQKLIIKGETKTVVVDPKLLGDALVVDIQECKKAVVTLIPGLKVAKVFVSQCEDVVVEVRCPLITSFVEVSRCTKTTLITSKVLHTVQCDLCDDCSIIWATIECFNEAQDPGSRVYSAACRRLGVAVGGRQDSLRVEVDNFDRSLCDKDTPIKEQQFVTQLVDGKLLTERIVQGTSKRLVGTTLRELEREGASATTVAEEQAADAEREKLAGNQAFQKREYGQAAVHYTVALERPAFASGRPRAVVLANRSACFLKLGDHGRALEDAAAAAGFDDTYAKAHFRRGLALHALGRYREALPELGKARDLEPKNAQVADAIRFAEMRLSRGA
;
A
#
# COMPACT_ATOMS: atom_id res chain seq x y z
N MET A 1 39.42 -12.48 -26.03
CA MET A 1 38.16 -12.58 -25.26
C MET A 1 38.17 -13.68 -24.19
N SER A 2 38.89 -14.80 -24.32
CA SER A 2 38.84 -15.87 -23.29
C SER A 2 39.56 -15.51 -21.98
N THR A 3 40.64 -14.74 -22.03
CA THR A 3 41.44 -14.36 -20.83
C THR A 3 40.71 -13.45 -19.85
N LEU A 4 39.85 -12.53 -20.30
CA LEU A 4 39.07 -11.64 -19.43
C LEU A 4 37.88 -12.36 -18.77
N VAL A 5 37.29 -13.35 -19.46
CA VAL A 5 36.23 -14.21 -18.94
C VAL A 5 36.80 -15.19 -17.90
N GLU A 6 38.00 -15.73 -18.14
CA GLU A 6 38.70 -16.58 -17.17
C GLU A 6 39.13 -15.81 -15.92
N GLN A 7 39.62 -14.57 -16.07
CA GLN A 7 39.98 -13.72 -14.92
C GLN A 7 38.76 -13.30 -14.08
N THR A 8 37.61 -13.03 -14.70
CA THR A 8 36.37 -12.70 -13.97
C THR A 8 35.77 -13.92 -13.28
N LYS A 9 35.87 -15.11 -13.88
CA LYS A 9 35.49 -16.37 -13.24
C LYS A 9 36.38 -16.69 -12.04
N ALA A 10 37.70 -16.62 -12.20
CA ALA A 10 38.65 -16.85 -11.11
C ALA A 10 38.46 -15.88 -9.93
N ARG A 11 38.12 -14.62 -10.21
CA ARG A 11 37.84 -13.62 -9.16
C ARG A 11 36.52 -13.88 -8.44
N LYS A 12 35.48 -14.33 -9.15
CA LYS A 12 34.21 -14.75 -8.53
C LYS A 12 34.39 -15.99 -7.65
N ASP A 13 35.14 -16.97 -8.14
CA ASP A 13 35.42 -18.20 -7.40
C ASP A 13 36.27 -17.92 -6.15
N TYR A 14 37.20 -16.96 -6.23
CA TYR A 14 37.97 -16.48 -5.07
C TYR A 14 37.07 -15.85 -4.00
N HIS A 15 36.20 -14.90 -4.36
CA HIS A 15 35.30 -14.27 -3.40
C HIS A 15 34.27 -15.25 -2.82
N ALA A 16 33.73 -16.16 -3.64
CA ALA A 16 32.82 -17.21 -3.17
C ALA A 16 33.47 -18.13 -2.12
N LYS A 17 34.76 -18.45 -2.29
CA LYS A 17 35.53 -19.23 -1.30
C LYS A 17 35.66 -18.48 0.03
N TRP A 18 35.96 -17.19 0.00
CA TRP A 18 36.09 -16.39 1.21
C TRP A 18 34.75 -16.12 1.90
N ASP A 19 33.68 -15.94 1.14
CA ASP A 19 32.32 -15.83 1.68
C ASP A 19 31.87 -17.14 2.34
N ALA A 20 32.29 -18.30 1.80
CA ALA A 20 32.03 -19.60 2.41
C ALA A 20 32.79 -19.76 3.73
N ILE A 21 34.08 -19.42 3.76
CA ILE A 21 34.90 -19.45 4.98
C ILE A 21 34.34 -18.50 6.05
N ALA A 22 33.94 -17.29 5.66
CA ALA A 22 33.35 -16.33 6.59
C ALA A 22 32.02 -16.83 7.17
N LYS A 23 31.17 -17.48 6.36
CA LYS A 23 29.93 -18.10 6.85
C LYS A 23 30.20 -19.25 7.81
N GLU A 24 31.17 -20.10 7.49
CA GLU A 24 31.57 -21.23 8.34
C GLU A 24 32.14 -20.76 9.68
N GLU A 25 32.95 -19.70 9.67
CA GLU A 25 33.52 -19.10 10.88
C GLU A 25 32.45 -18.44 11.75
N VAL A 26 31.52 -17.70 11.15
CA VAL A 26 30.37 -17.13 11.88
C VAL A 26 29.53 -18.24 12.51
N GLN A 27 29.26 -19.32 11.77
CA GLN A 27 28.53 -20.46 12.31
C GLN A 27 29.30 -21.11 13.48
N ARG A 28 30.62 -21.27 13.38
CA ARG A 28 31.45 -21.82 14.46
C ARG A 28 31.37 -20.97 15.72
N VAL A 29 31.47 -19.64 15.60
CA VAL A 29 31.37 -18.72 16.73
C VAL A 29 29.98 -18.77 17.35
N GLU A 30 28.92 -18.82 16.54
CA GLU A 30 27.55 -18.97 17.05
C GLU A 30 27.33 -20.30 17.78
N ASP A 31 27.93 -21.39 17.29
CA ASP A 31 27.87 -22.71 17.92
C ASP A 31 28.68 -22.76 19.23
N GLU A 32 29.87 -22.14 19.27
CA GLU A 32 30.68 -21.98 20.49
C GLU A 32 29.95 -21.14 21.55
N ASP A 33 29.37 -20.00 21.15
CA ASP A 33 28.54 -19.16 22.04
C ASP A 33 27.32 -19.91 22.58
N ALA A 34 26.73 -20.80 21.79
CA ALA A 34 25.60 -21.63 22.20
C ALA A 34 26.03 -22.69 23.22
N LEU A 35 27.19 -23.32 23.01
CA LEU A 35 27.79 -24.29 23.94
C LEU A 35 28.20 -23.62 25.26
N ASP A 36 28.80 -22.43 25.22
CA ASP A 36 29.18 -21.68 26.41
C ASP A 36 27.96 -21.20 27.21
N LYS A 37 26.89 -20.78 26.52
CA LYS A 37 25.60 -20.48 27.17
C LYS A 37 25.00 -21.71 27.83
N GLN A 38 25.09 -22.87 27.19
CA GLN A 38 24.60 -24.14 27.74
C GLN A 38 25.45 -24.64 28.91
N ALA A 39 26.77 -24.51 28.84
CA ALA A 39 27.68 -24.84 29.94
C ALA A 39 27.47 -23.91 31.14
N SER A 40 27.25 -22.62 30.89
CA SER A 40 26.92 -21.62 31.90
C SER A 40 25.56 -21.89 32.55
N SER A 41 24.54 -22.29 31.78
CA SER A 41 23.22 -22.64 32.33
C SER A 41 23.24 -23.93 33.17
N LEU A 42 24.02 -24.93 32.75
CA LEU A 42 24.29 -26.14 33.54
C LEU A 42 25.06 -25.84 34.84
N SER A 43 26.08 -24.99 34.78
CA SER A 43 26.90 -24.61 35.95
C SER A 43 26.11 -23.80 36.98
N LEU A 44 25.16 -22.98 36.54
CA LEU A 44 24.32 -22.15 37.41
C LEU A 44 23.03 -22.87 37.85
N GLY A 45 22.79 -24.10 37.38
CA GLY A 45 21.60 -24.90 37.73
C GLY A 45 20.28 -24.33 37.18
N THR A 46 20.34 -23.46 36.16
CA THR A 46 19.16 -22.77 35.61
C THR A 46 18.39 -23.61 34.58
N ASP A 47 18.94 -24.74 34.13
CA ASP A 47 18.27 -25.66 33.19
C ASP A 47 17.05 -26.38 33.79
N SER A 48 16.91 -26.40 35.13
CA SER A 48 15.81 -27.05 35.84
C SER A 48 14.88 -26.09 36.61
N GLY A 49 15.03 -24.77 36.42
CA GLY A 49 14.14 -23.77 37.03
C GLY A 49 12.82 -23.62 36.27
N PRO A 50 11.68 -23.34 36.93
CA PRO A 50 10.43 -23.06 36.25
C PRO A 50 10.60 -21.81 35.38
N LYS A 51 10.54 -22.00 34.05
CA LYS A 51 10.61 -20.89 33.09
C LYS A 51 9.47 -19.93 33.39
N SER A 52 9.80 -18.66 33.61
CA SER A 52 8.77 -17.66 33.85
C SER A 52 7.90 -17.53 32.61
N GLU A 53 6.62 -17.18 32.81
CA GLU A 53 5.68 -16.95 31.71
C GLU A 53 6.19 -15.87 30.73
N ALA A 54 6.93 -14.89 31.26
CA ALA A 54 7.59 -13.83 30.48
C ALA A 54 8.68 -14.37 29.52
N GLU A 55 9.57 -15.26 29.98
CA GLU A 55 10.62 -15.84 29.11
C GLU A 55 10.04 -16.74 28.01
N ALA A 56 8.96 -17.47 28.32
CA ALA A 56 8.24 -18.25 27.31
C ALA A 56 7.61 -17.33 26.24
N GLN A 57 7.07 -16.19 26.66
CA GLN A 57 6.44 -15.20 25.79
C GLN A 57 7.46 -14.45 24.92
N ASP A 58 8.62 -14.10 25.44
CA ASP A 58 9.70 -13.46 24.67
C ASP A 58 10.27 -14.41 23.62
N LYS A 59 10.45 -15.69 23.97
CA LYS A 59 10.91 -16.71 23.02
C LYS A 59 9.88 -16.94 21.90
N ALA A 60 8.58 -16.96 22.23
CA ALA A 60 7.51 -17.05 21.25
C ALA A 60 7.47 -15.82 20.33
N THR A 61 7.62 -14.62 20.89
CA THR A 61 7.65 -13.35 20.15
C THR A 61 8.82 -13.28 19.17
N ASN A 62 10.02 -13.66 19.62
CA ASN A 62 11.21 -13.68 18.77
C ASN A 62 11.11 -14.73 17.64
N LYS A 63 10.49 -15.88 17.91
CA LYS A 63 10.20 -16.87 16.87
C LYS A 63 9.21 -16.33 15.83
N ALA A 64 8.11 -15.72 16.27
CA ALA A 64 7.12 -15.11 15.39
C ALA A 64 7.74 -13.97 14.53
N LEU A 65 8.65 -13.18 15.11
CA LEU A 65 9.35 -12.12 14.38
C LEU A 65 10.28 -12.69 13.29
N ARG A 66 11.00 -13.78 13.57
CA ARG A 66 11.84 -14.48 12.58
C ARG A 66 11.00 -15.06 11.45
N GLU A 67 9.86 -15.69 11.76
CA GLU A 67 8.93 -16.23 10.76
C GLU A 67 8.31 -15.11 9.90
N ALA A 68 7.93 -13.99 10.51
CA ALA A 68 7.41 -12.81 9.81
C ALA A 68 8.47 -12.20 8.88
N LYS A 69 9.74 -12.10 9.33
CA LYS A 69 10.86 -11.63 8.51
C LYS A 69 11.09 -12.56 7.31
N ALA A 70 11.08 -13.87 7.51
CA ALA A 70 11.24 -14.84 6.43
C ALA A 70 10.10 -14.76 5.40
N LEU A 71 8.85 -14.54 5.86
CA LEU A 71 7.71 -14.33 4.97
C LEU A 71 7.85 -13.03 4.17
N TRP A 72 8.35 -11.96 4.79
CA TRP A 72 8.62 -10.68 4.15
C TRP A 72 9.73 -10.79 3.09
N GLU A 73 10.84 -11.47 3.40
CA GLU A 73 11.92 -11.73 2.46
C GLU A 73 11.43 -12.55 1.25
N LYS A 74 10.62 -13.60 1.50
CA LYS A 74 10.03 -14.39 0.41
C LYS A 74 9.13 -13.55 -0.50
N ARG A 75 8.29 -12.67 0.07
CA ARG A 75 7.47 -11.72 -0.71
C ARG A 75 8.32 -10.75 -1.52
N ARG A 76 9.40 -10.24 -0.94
CA ARG A 76 10.34 -9.34 -1.62
C ARG A 76 11.01 -10.02 -2.81
N ASP A 77 11.37 -11.29 -2.69
CA ASP A 77 11.93 -12.07 -3.79
C ASP A 77 10.90 -12.31 -4.90
N GLU A 78 9.64 -12.57 -4.54
CA GLU A 78 8.54 -12.70 -5.50
C GLU A 78 8.24 -11.37 -6.21
N GLU A 79 8.24 -10.24 -5.50
CA GLU A 79 8.09 -8.89 -6.06
C GLU A 79 9.25 -8.53 -7.00
N THR A 80 10.47 -8.92 -6.66
CA THR A 80 11.65 -8.67 -7.49
C THR A 80 11.57 -9.45 -8.80
N LYS A 81 11.02 -10.67 -8.80
CA LYS A 81 10.77 -11.46 -10.02
C LYS A 81 9.70 -10.84 -10.93
N GLN A 82 8.83 -9.99 -10.39
CA GLN A 82 7.80 -9.27 -11.16
C GLN A 82 8.29 -7.94 -11.75
N LYS A 83 9.57 -7.58 -11.55
CA LYS A 83 10.15 -6.31 -12.02
C LYS A 83 11.11 -6.53 -13.18
N LEU A 84 10.88 -5.79 -14.27
CA LEU A 84 11.89 -5.52 -15.27
C LEU A 84 12.71 -4.32 -14.78
N ILE A 85 13.98 -4.56 -14.46
CA ILE A 85 14.91 -3.51 -14.04
C ILE A 85 15.73 -3.02 -15.23
N ILE A 86 15.70 -1.72 -15.49
CA ILE A 86 16.52 -1.04 -16.50
C ILE A 86 17.49 -0.11 -15.75
N LYS A 87 18.80 -0.38 -15.83
CA LYS A 87 19.80 0.33 -15.02
C LYS A 87 21.11 0.62 -15.75
N GLY A 88 21.67 1.82 -15.54
CA GLY A 88 23.00 2.21 -16.03
C GLY A 88 23.07 2.45 -17.53
N GLU A 89 21.92 2.54 -18.20
CA GLU A 89 21.84 2.67 -19.65
C GLU A 89 22.14 4.11 -20.10
N THR A 90 22.84 4.22 -21.24
CA THR A 90 23.16 5.49 -21.93
C THR A 90 22.66 5.54 -23.38
N LYS A 91 21.59 4.77 -23.65
CA LYS A 91 21.06 4.51 -25.00
C LYS A 91 19.54 4.46 -24.99
N THR A 92 18.95 4.35 -26.18
CA THR A 92 17.52 4.10 -26.35
C THR A 92 17.19 2.65 -26.01
N VAL A 93 16.23 2.45 -25.11
CA VAL A 93 15.66 1.16 -24.71
C VAL A 93 14.20 1.13 -25.13
N VAL A 94 13.83 0.15 -25.95
CA VAL A 94 12.43 -0.09 -26.33
C VAL A 94 11.96 -1.32 -25.54
N VAL A 95 11.01 -1.11 -24.63
CA VAL A 95 10.38 -2.19 -23.89
C VAL A 95 9.29 -2.77 -24.78
N ASP A 96 9.51 -3.99 -25.25
CA ASP A 96 8.56 -4.80 -26.00
C ASP A 96 8.14 -6.04 -25.17
N PRO A 97 7.16 -6.86 -25.61
CA PRO A 97 6.74 -8.04 -24.86
C PRO A 97 7.88 -9.02 -24.59
N LYS A 98 8.92 -9.06 -25.45
CA LYS A 98 10.06 -9.96 -25.30
C LYS A 98 10.98 -9.49 -24.17
N LEU A 99 11.23 -8.19 -24.06
CA LEU A 99 12.03 -7.61 -22.99
C LEU A 99 11.26 -7.58 -21.66
N LEU A 100 9.95 -7.33 -21.69
CA LEU A 100 9.10 -7.33 -20.50
C LEU A 100 8.96 -8.73 -19.89
N GLY A 101 8.82 -9.78 -20.71
CA GLY A 101 8.58 -11.13 -20.23
C GLY A 101 7.33 -11.22 -19.35
N ASP A 102 7.45 -11.85 -18.20
CA ASP A 102 6.37 -11.98 -17.20
C ASP A 102 6.33 -10.82 -16.18
N ALA A 103 7.22 -9.82 -16.32
CA ALA A 103 7.25 -8.69 -15.41
C ALA A 103 5.99 -7.83 -15.57
N LEU A 104 5.46 -7.36 -14.44
CA LEU A 104 4.35 -6.41 -14.40
C LEU A 104 4.82 -5.01 -14.03
N VAL A 105 6.03 -4.85 -13.51
CA VAL A 105 6.57 -3.57 -13.08
C VAL A 105 7.80 -3.25 -13.90
N VAL A 106 7.90 -2.01 -14.39
CA VAL A 106 9.12 -1.51 -15.05
C VAL A 106 9.79 -0.52 -14.11
N ASP A 107 11.02 -0.83 -13.71
CA ASP A 107 11.80 -0.06 -12.74
C ASP A 107 13.06 0.49 -13.42
N ILE A 108 13.04 1.78 -13.75
CA ILE A 108 14.10 2.49 -14.46
C ILE A 108 14.92 3.23 -13.40
N GLN A 109 16.17 2.81 -13.20
CA GLN A 109 16.98 3.30 -12.09
C GLN A 109 18.41 3.63 -12.50
N GLU A 110 18.96 4.75 -12.03
CA GLU A 110 20.36 5.14 -12.27
C GLU A 110 20.75 5.20 -13.76
N CYS A 111 19.80 5.50 -14.65
CA CYS A 111 20.05 5.69 -16.07
C CYS A 111 20.51 7.12 -16.36
N LYS A 112 21.35 7.29 -17.39
CA LYS A 112 21.87 8.61 -17.79
C LYS A 112 21.82 8.80 -19.29
N LYS A 113 21.30 9.92 -19.81
CA LYS A 113 21.26 10.16 -21.27
C LYS A 113 20.56 9.04 -22.04
N ALA A 114 19.40 8.61 -21.54
CA ALA A 114 18.69 7.44 -22.05
C ALA A 114 17.28 7.83 -22.52
N VAL A 115 16.74 7.05 -23.46
CA VAL A 115 15.33 7.15 -23.88
C VAL A 115 14.70 5.79 -23.67
N VAL A 116 13.73 5.67 -22.78
CA VAL A 116 13.05 4.41 -22.49
C VAL A 116 11.62 4.50 -22.99
N THR A 117 11.25 3.70 -23.99
CA THR A 117 9.91 3.70 -24.58
C THR A 117 9.19 2.40 -24.28
N LEU A 118 8.07 2.48 -23.56
CA LEU A 118 7.13 1.37 -23.38
C LEU A 118 6.12 1.39 -24.53
N ILE A 119 6.19 0.39 -25.41
CA ILE A 119 5.36 0.36 -26.62
C ILE A 119 3.89 0.00 -26.32
N PRO A 120 2.93 0.30 -27.22
CA PRO A 120 1.55 -0.13 -27.06
C PRO A 120 1.39 -1.66 -26.94
N GLY A 121 0.36 -2.12 -26.21
CA GLY A 121 0.02 -3.54 -26.08
C GLY A 121 0.68 -4.28 -24.90
N LEU A 122 1.55 -3.62 -24.14
CA LEU A 122 2.15 -4.19 -22.93
C LEU A 122 1.15 -4.26 -21.77
N LYS A 123 1.30 -5.28 -20.92
CA LYS A 123 0.59 -5.42 -19.65
C LYS A 123 1.49 -4.97 -18.50
N VAL A 124 1.52 -3.67 -18.23
CA VAL A 124 2.35 -3.10 -17.16
C VAL A 124 1.44 -2.60 -16.04
N ALA A 125 1.70 -3.04 -14.83
CA ALA A 125 1.01 -2.58 -13.63
C ALA A 125 1.48 -1.19 -13.21
N LYS A 126 2.80 -0.99 -13.12
CA LYS A 126 3.41 0.21 -12.54
C LYS A 126 4.77 0.54 -13.17
N VAL A 127 5.10 1.82 -13.24
CA VAL A 127 6.41 2.30 -13.70
C VAL A 127 7.06 3.13 -12.60
N PHE A 128 8.34 2.86 -12.34
CA PHE A 128 9.19 3.65 -11.45
C PHE A 128 10.36 4.22 -12.25
N VAL A 129 10.70 5.48 -11.99
CA VAL A 129 11.85 6.17 -12.55
C VAL A 129 12.61 6.80 -11.40
N SER A 130 13.79 6.30 -11.06
CA SER A 130 14.53 6.79 -9.89
C SER A 130 16.00 7.07 -10.18
N GLN A 131 16.55 8.11 -9.54
CA GLN A 131 17.97 8.43 -9.61
C GLN A 131 18.52 8.59 -11.05
N CYS A 132 17.67 9.02 -11.98
CA CYS A 132 18.02 9.17 -13.39
C CYS A 132 18.45 10.60 -13.72
N GLU A 133 19.30 10.76 -14.75
CA GLU A 133 19.82 12.06 -15.19
C GLU A 133 19.72 12.19 -16.71
N ASP A 134 19.05 13.23 -17.21
CA ASP A 134 18.91 13.45 -18.66
C ASP A 134 18.24 12.25 -19.36
N VAL A 135 17.08 11.83 -18.84
CA VAL A 135 16.35 10.63 -19.32
C VAL A 135 14.98 11.03 -19.84
N VAL A 136 14.59 10.46 -20.97
CA VAL A 136 13.21 10.55 -21.49
C VAL A 136 12.54 9.19 -21.30
N VAL A 137 11.39 9.16 -20.64
CA VAL A 137 10.57 7.95 -20.49
C VAL A 137 9.26 8.18 -21.22
N GLU A 138 8.95 7.31 -22.19
CA GLU A 138 7.72 7.38 -22.95
C GLU A 138 6.81 6.19 -22.62
N VAL A 139 5.65 6.48 -22.02
CA VAL A 139 4.64 5.48 -21.68
C VAL A 139 3.54 5.51 -22.74
N ARG A 140 3.57 4.55 -23.68
CA ARG A 140 2.59 4.46 -24.78
C ARG A 140 1.57 3.32 -24.59
N CYS A 141 1.65 2.60 -23.48
CA CYS A 141 0.69 1.56 -23.06
C CYS A 141 -0.12 1.99 -21.82
N PRO A 142 -1.39 1.55 -21.68
CA PRO A 142 -2.13 1.77 -20.45
C PRO A 142 -1.45 1.02 -19.29
N LEU A 143 -1.44 1.63 -18.11
CA LEU A 143 -0.95 1.00 -16.89
C LEU A 143 -2.13 0.50 -16.05
N ILE A 144 -2.05 -0.70 -15.47
CA ILE A 144 -3.16 -1.27 -14.67
C ILE A 144 -3.50 -0.37 -13.48
N THR A 145 -2.48 0.25 -12.87
CA THR A 145 -2.66 1.18 -11.74
C THR A 145 -2.76 2.64 -12.17
N SER A 146 -2.61 2.94 -13.47
CA SER A 146 -2.51 4.31 -14.02
C SER A 146 -1.55 5.22 -13.25
N PHE A 147 -0.50 4.63 -12.68
CA PHE A 147 0.42 5.29 -11.76
C PHE A 147 1.86 5.23 -12.25
N VAL A 148 2.56 6.36 -12.17
CA VAL A 148 4.00 6.46 -12.37
C VAL A 148 4.64 7.23 -11.22
N GLU A 149 5.79 6.77 -10.73
CA GLU A 149 6.59 7.50 -9.77
C GLU A 149 7.94 7.88 -10.38
N VAL A 150 8.30 9.15 -10.23
CA VAL A 150 9.57 9.73 -10.63
C VAL A 150 10.22 10.30 -9.37
N SER A 151 11.40 9.80 -8.97
CA SER A 151 12.03 10.27 -7.74
C SER A 151 13.54 10.46 -7.85
N ARG A 152 14.05 11.54 -7.24
CA ARG A 152 15.49 11.86 -7.22
C ARG A 152 16.10 11.95 -8.63
N CYS A 153 15.31 12.41 -9.60
CA CYS A 153 15.75 12.53 -10.99
C CYS A 153 16.17 13.97 -11.32
N THR A 154 17.03 14.13 -12.31
CA THR A 154 17.43 15.44 -12.83
C THR A 154 17.27 15.47 -14.35
N LYS A 155 16.78 16.57 -14.93
CA LYS A 155 16.60 16.71 -16.39
C LYS A 155 15.81 15.57 -17.02
N THR A 156 14.85 15.00 -16.29
CA THR A 156 14.11 13.81 -16.71
C THR A 156 12.73 14.20 -17.24
N THR A 157 12.36 13.69 -18.41
CA THR A 157 11.06 13.95 -19.04
C THR A 157 10.23 12.67 -19.10
N LEU A 158 9.07 12.67 -18.47
CA LEU A 158 8.05 11.64 -18.66
C LEU A 158 7.06 12.12 -19.71
N ILE A 159 6.84 11.32 -20.75
CA ILE A 159 5.85 11.57 -21.79
C ILE A 159 4.84 10.42 -21.78
N THR A 160 3.55 10.72 -21.77
CA THR A 160 2.50 9.71 -21.88
C THR A 160 1.51 10.04 -22.98
N SER A 161 1.09 9.02 -23.73
CA SER A 161 -0.04 9.09 -24.67
C SER A 161 -1.26 8.31 -24.16
N LYS A 162 -1.27 8.00 -22.87
CA LYS A 162 -2.30 7.25 -22.16
C LYS A 162 -2.69 7.96 -20.87
N VAL A 163 -3.89 7.66 -20.38
CA VAL A 163 -4.34 8.17 -19.09
C VAL A 163 -3.46 7.63 -17.97
N LEU A 164 -3.00 8.54 -17.13
CA LEU A 164 -2.31 8.27 -15.88
C LEU A 164 -3.02 9.06 -14.80
N HIS A 165 -3.85 8.41 -13.98
CA HIS A 165 -4.59 9.07 -12.90
C HIS A 165 -3.66 9.72 -11.89
N THR A 166 -2.46 9.17 -11.68
CA THR A 166 -1.52 9.69 -10.70
C THR A 166 -0.10 9.62 -11.22
N VAL A 167 0.60 10.75 -11.18
CA VAL A 167 2.05 10.80 -11.31
C VAL A 167 2.62 11.41 -10.04
N GLN A 168 3.50 10.69 -9.36
CA GLN A 168 4.23 11.22 -8.21
C GLN A 168 5.63 11.63 -8.65
N CYS A 169 6.07 12.85 -8.31
CA CYS A 169 7.35 13.40 -8.71
C CYS A 169 8.04 14.07 -7.52
N ASP A 170 9.00 13.39 -6.89
CA ASP A 170 9.59 13.83 -5.63
C ASP A 170 11.11 13.98 -5.71
N LEU A 171 11.65 14.98 -5.02
CA LEU A 171 13.09 15.23 -4.92
C LEU A 171 13.76 15.41 -6.28
N CYS A 172 13.03 15.95 -7.27
CA CYS A 172 13.49 16.09 -8.65
C CYS A 172 13.96 17.52 -8.96
N ASP A 173 14.87 17.67 -9.92
CA ASP A 173 15.34 18.96 -10.41
C ASP A 173 15.23 19.02 -11.94
N ASP A 174 14.63 20.07 -12.48
CA ASP A 174 14.56 20.30 -13.93
C ASP A 174 13.83 19.18 -14.70
N CYS A 175 12.75 18.64 -14.12
CA CYS A 175 12.01 17.52 -14.72
C CYS A 175 10.73 18.00 -15.41
N SER A 176 10.22 17.22 -16.36
CA SER A 176 8.99 17.55 -17.10
C SER A 176 8.06 16.35 -17.20
N ILE A 177 6.78 16.55 -16.93
CA ILE A 177 5.73 15.55 -17.12
C ILE A 177 4.78 16.04 -18.21
N ILE A 178 4.64 15.27 -19.29
CA ILE A 178 3.97 15.70 -20.50
C ILE A 178 2.92 14.68 -20.91
N TRP A 179 1.66 15.11 -20.96
CA TRP A 179 0.60 14.38 -21.63
C TRP A 179 0.50 14.84 -23.09
N ALA A 180 0.50 13.86 -24.00
CA ALA A 180 0.45 14.12 -25.44
C ALA A 180 -0.83 14.87 -25.84
N THR A 181 -1.97 14.56 -25.22
CA THR A 181 -3.28 15.17 -25.52
C THR A 181 -4.04 15.51 -24.24
N ILE A 182 -4.98 16.45 -24.34
CA ILE A 182 -5.83 16.87 -23.20
C ILE A 182 -6.82 15.78 -22.81
N GLU A 183 -7.28 14.98 -23.75
CA GLU A 183 -8.15 13.83 -23.49
C GLU A 183 -7.43 12.81 -22.62
N CYS A 184 -6.14 12.56 -22.85
CA CYS A 184 -5.35 11.66 -22.01
C CYS A 184 -5.16 12.20 -20.57
N PHE A 185 -5.35 13.51 -20.35
CA PHE A 185 -5.27 14.12 -19.03
C PHE A 185 -6.64 14.18 -18.34
N ASN A 186 -7.71 14.40 -19.12
CA ASN A 186 -9.04 14.81 -18.65
C ASN A 186 -10.16 13.81 -19.00
N GLU A 187 -9.85 12.56 -19.33
CA GLU A 187 -10.85 11.56 -19.78
C GLU A 187 -11.94 11.34 -18.71
N ALA A 188 -13.10 12.02 -18.87
CA ALA A 188 -14.46 11.83 -18.31
C ALA A 188 -14.65 11.34 -16.85
N GLN A 189 -13.59 11.22 -16.06
CA GLN A 189 -13.58 10.90 -14.65
C GLN A 189 -13.23 12.17 -13.89
N ASP A 190 -14.20 12.68 -13.15
CA ASP A 190 -13.93 13.63 -12.08
C ASP A 190 -13.46 12.81 -10.87
N PRO A 191 -12.23 13.04 -10.33
CA PRO A 191 -11.23 14.00 -10.78
C PRO A 191 -10.27 13.43 -11.85
N GLY A 192 -9.85 14.28 -12.80
CA GLY A 192 -8.90 13.93 -13.87
C GLY A 192 -7.48 13.60 -13.36
N SER A 193 -6.51 13.51 -14.28
CA SER A 193 -5.12 13.17 -13.93
C SER A 193 -4.49 14.18 -12.97
N ARG A 194 -3.69 13.70 -12.01
CA ARG A 194 -2.99 14.53 -11.02
C ARG A 194 -1.49 14.28 -10.99
N VAL A 195 -0.71 15.35 -10.83
CA VAL A 195 0.73 15.27 -10.55
C VAL A 195 0.97 15.70 -9.11
N TYR A 196 1.40 14.78 -8.27
CA TYR A 196 1.83 15.05 -6.90
C TYR A 196 3.32 15.33 -6.90
N SER A 197 3.78 16.31 -6.13
CA SER A 197 5.21 16.60 -6.02
C SER A 197 5.63 17.09 -4.65
N ALA A 198 6.84 16.74 -4.25
CA ALA A 198 7.48 17.22 -3.03
C ALA A 198 8.95 17.54 -3.29
N ALA A 199 9.42 18.67 -2.75
CA ALA A 199 10.83 19.10 -2.85
C ALA A 199 11.41 19.07 -4.29
N CYS A 200 10.63 19.54 -5.27
CA CYS A 200 11.04 19.64 -6.68
C CYS A 200 11.42 21.07 -7.07
N ARG A 201 12.47 21.23 -7.88
CA ARG A 201 12.86 22.51 -8.51
C ARG A 201 12.59 22.44 -10.02
N ARG A 202 12.02 23.51 -10.59
CA ARG A 202 11.72 23.61 -12.03
C ARG A 202 11.04 22.35 -12.61
N LEU A 203 9.95 21.90 -11.98
CA LEU A 203 9.10 20.84 -12.50
C LEU A 203 8.11 21.43 -13.52
N GLY A 204 8.23 21.07 -14.79
CA GLY A 204 7.25 21.39 -15.81
C GLY A 204 6.13 20.36 -15.86
N VAL A 205 4.87 20.79 -15.89
CA VAL A 205 3.72 19.93 -16.22
C VAL A 205 3.04 20.50 -17.45
N ALA A 206 2.91 19.69 -18.50
CA ALA A 206 2.32 20.11 -19.77
C ALA A 206 1.33 19.09 -20.32
N VAL A 207 0.31 19.60 -21.02
CA VAL A 207 -0.76 18.81 -21.64
C VAL A 207 -1.04 19.43 -23.02
N GLY A 208 -1.17 18.64 -24.08
CA GLY A 208 -1.74 19.12 -25.36
C GLY A 208 -0.77 19.50 -26.49
N GLY A 209 0.48 19.04 -26.46
CA GLY A 209 1.33 19.00 -27.64
C GLY A 209 1.84 20.34 -28.19
N ARG A 210 1.02 21.14 -28.91
CA ARG A 210 1.50 22.36 -29.63
C ARG A 210 0.52 23.51 -29.91
N GLN A 211 -0.81 23.32 -29.99
CA GLN A 211 -1.75 24.43 -30.30
C GLN A 211 -2.71 24.79 -29.15
N ASP A 212 -3.11 23.81 -28.34
CA ASP A 212 -3.90 23.99 -27.11
C ASP A 212 -3.12 23.50 -25.87
N SER A 213 -1.80 23.76 -25.85
CA SER A 213 -0.94 23.23 -24.81
C SER A 213 -1.09 24.01 -23.51
N LEU A 214 -1.66 23.37 -22.48
CA LEU A 214 -1.60 23.89 -21.12
C LEU A 214 -0.23 23.57 -20.52
N ARG A 215 0.40 24.52 -19.85
CA ARG A 215 1.66 24.32 -19.15
C ARG A 215 1.69 25.10 -17.85
N VAL A 216 2.25 24.48 -16.83
CA VAL A 216 2.65 25.15 -15.59
C VAL A 216 4.07 24.74 -15.25
N GLU A 217 4.85 25.68 -14.73
CA GLU A 217 6.14 25.41 -14.13
C GLU A 217 6.01 25.55 -12.62
N VAL A 218 6.56 24.57 -11.93
CA VAL A 218 6.42 24.42 -10.50
C VAL A 218 7.82 24.45 -9.89
N ASP A 219 8.04 25.36 -8.97
CA ASP A 219 9.21 25.35 -8.11
C ASP A 219 8.74 25.27 -6.66
N ASN A 220 8.89 24.10 -6.03
CA ASN A 220 8.50 23.87 -4.63
C ASN A 220 9.45 24.58 -3.66
N PHE A 221 10.36 25.43 -4.14
CA PHE A 221 11.18 26.34 -3.34
C PHE A 221 10.71 27.80 -3.49
N ASP A 222 9.74 28.07 -4.37
CA ASP A 222 9.13 29.38 -4.47
C ASP A 222 8.36 29.68 -3.17
N ARG A 223 8.74 30.79 -2.53
CA ARG A 223 8.11 31.29 -1.31
C ARG A 223 6.64 31.65 -1.49
N SER A 224 6.17 31.87 -2.73
CA SER A 224 4.76 32.11 -3.01
C SER A 224 3.90 30.85 -2.85
N LEU A 225 4.47 29.67 -3.09
CA LEU A 225 3.81 28.37 -2.98
C LEU A 225 4.03 27.73 -1.61
N CYS A 226 5.17 28.02 -0.97
CA CYS A 226 5.58 27.37 0.27
C CYS A 226 5.02 28.03 1.53
N ASP A 227 4.69 27.20 2.51
CA ASP A 227 4.54 27.65 3.89
C ASP A 227 5.91 28.02 4.50
N LYS A 228 5.96 29.10 5.28
CA LYS A 228 7.22 29.61 5.86
C LYS A 228 7.68 28.81 7.08
N ASP A 229 6.74 28.18 7.78
CA ASP A 229 6.97 27.53 9.06
C ASP A 229 7.23 26.01 8.93
N THR A 230 6.86 25.43 7.79
CA THR A 230 7.06 24.00 7.50
C THR A 230 8.30 23.75 6.64
N PRO A 231 9.17 22.78 6.97
CA PRO A 231 10.29 22.40 6.10
C PRO A 231 9.85 22.00 4.69
N ILE A 232 10.55 22.44 3.64
CA ILE A 232 10.20 22.17 2.22
C ILE A 232 10.02 20.67 1.93
N LYS A 233 10.84 19.81 2.55
CA LYS A 233 10.78 18.35 2.41
C LYS A 233 9.52 17.72 2.98
N GLU A 234 8.82 18.42 3.87
CA GLU A 234 7.56 17.99 4.50
C GLU A 234 6.34 18.57 3.79
N GLN A 235 6.55 19.48 2.83
CA GLN A 235 5.48 20.07 2.02
C GLN A 235 5.26 19.26 0.75
N GLN A 236 4.00 18.94 0.47
CA GLN A 236 3.56 18.30 -0.77
C GLN A 236 2.69 19.26 -1.58
N PHE A 237 2.66 19.07 -2.89
CA PHE A 237 1.93 19.90 -3.84
C PHE A 237 1.20 19.01 -4.84
N VAL A 238 0.08 19.49 -5.38
CA VAL A 238 -0.69 18.81 -6.42
C VAL A 238 -0.91 19.76 -7.60
N THR A 239 -0.58 19.29 -8.80
CA THR A 239 -0.94 19.94 -10.06
C THR A 239 -2.10 19.19 -10.70
N GLN A 240 -3.16 19.90 -11.03
CA GLN A 240 -4.37 19.35 -11.64
C GLN A 240 -5.05 20.38 -12.55
N LEU A 241 -6.01 19.93 -13.35
CA LEU A 241 -6.85 20.82 -14.13
C LEU A 241 -7.96 21.40 -13.24
N VAL A 242 -8.05 22.73 -13.17
CA VAL A 242 -9.17 23.41 -12.51
C VAL A 242 -9.67 24.53 -13.42
N ASP A 243 -10.96 24.50 -13.74
CA ASP A 243 -11.62 25.44 -14.66
C ASP A 243 -10.88 25.59 -16.00
N GLY A 244 -10.39 24.46 -16.55
CA GLY A 244 -9.68 24.43 -17.83
C GLY A 244 -8.23 24.91 -17.79
N LYS A 245 -7.65 25.17 -16.61
CA LYS A 245 -6.26 25.59 -16.45
C LYS A 245 -5.49 24.62 -15.55
N LEU A 246 -4.21 24.40 -15.85
CA LEU A 246 -3.33 23.69 -14.92
C LEU A 246 -3.03 24.61 -13.73
N LEU A 247 -3.39 24.15 -12.54
CA LEU A 247 -3.14 24.85 -11.30
C LEU A 247 -2.34 23.92 -10.38
N THR A 248 -1.30 24.48 -9.75
CA THR A 248 -0.53 23.81 -8.71
C THR A 248 -0.85 24.43 -7.37
N GLU A 249 -1.19 23.58 -6.40
CA GLU A 249 -1.57 24.01 -5.07
C GLU A 249 -0.79 23.22 -4.02
N ARG A 250 -0.48 23.88 -2.90
CA ARG A 250 0.10 23.21 -1.75
C ARG A 250 -0.95 22.30 -1.11
N ILE A 251 -0.55 21.07 -0.81
CA ILE A 251 -1.33 20.15 0.00
C ILE A 251 -1.21 20.57 1.46
N VAL A 252 -2.34 20.88 2.09
CA VAL A 252 -2.45 21.28 3.48
C VAL A 252 -2.85 20.05 4.30
N GLN A 253 -1.87 19.36 4.87
CA GLN A 253 -2.14 18.28 5.83
C GLN A 253 -2.26 18.90 7.23
N GLY A 254 -3.49 19.09 7.71
CA GLY A 254 -3.73 19.59 9.06
C GLY A 254 -3.46 18.54 10.13
N THR A 255 -2.86 18.94 11.25
CA THR A 255 -2.80 18.13 12.49
C THR A 255 -4.10 18.22 13.31
N SER A 256 -5.07 19.02 12.86
CA SER A 256 -6.34 19.23 13.56
C SER A 256 -7.49 18.46 12.91
N LYS A 257 -8.36 17.90 13.75
CA LYS A 257 -9.56 17.08 13.47
C LYS A 257 -10.64 17.76 12.61
N ARG A 258 -10.35 18.81 11.84
CA ARG A 258 -11.35 19.59 11.10
C ARG A 258 -10.74 20.42 9.96
N LEU A 259 -10.34 19.76 8.87
CA LEU A 259 -10.10 20.40 7.56
C LEU A 259 -10.47 19.34 6.51
N VAL A 260 -11.44 19.63 5.63
CA VAL A 260 -11.94 18.68 4.61
C VAL A 260 -11.28 18.95 3.25
N GLY A 261 -10.70 20.14 3.08
CA GLY A 261 -9.84 20.49 1.94
C GLY A 261 -8.40 20.05 2.13
N THR A 262 -7.86 19.40 1.11
CA THR A 262 -6.45 19.04 0.99
C THR A 262 -5.63 20.15 0.34
N THR A 263 -6.24 21.16 -0.28
CA THR A 263 -5.53 22.35 -0.81
C THR A 263 -6.05 23.66 -0.21
N LEU A 264 -5.27 24.74 -0.30
CA LEU A 264 -5.69 26.07 0.17
C LEU A 264 -7.01 26.53 -0.50
N ARG A 265 -7.20 26.30 -1.81
CA ARG A 265 -8.43 26.67 -2.51
C ARG A 265 -9.63 25.82 -2.10
N GLU A 266 -9.42 24.57 -1.70
CA GLU A 266 -10.47 23.72 -1.12
C GLU A 266 -10.89 24.26 0.25
N LEU A 267 -9.91 24.61 1.10
CA LEU A 267 -10.16 25.21 2.41
C LEU A 267 -10.85 26.58 2.34
N GLU A 268 -10.48 27.43 1.39
CA GLU A 268 -11.12 28.74 1.16
C GLU A 268 -12.57 28.61 0.67
N ARG A 269 -12.85 27.61 -0.19
CA ARG A 269 -14.23 27.29 -0.61
C ARG A 269 -15.08 26.79 0.57
N GLU A 270 -14.48 26.02 1.48
CA GLU A 270 -15.14 25.52 2.69
C GLU A 270 -15.48 26.64 3.70
N GLY A 271 -14.64 27.68 3.80
CA GLY A 271 -14.88 28.85 4.65
C GLY A 271 -16.09 29.72 4.22
N ALA A 272 -16.56 29.57 2.98
CA ALA A 272 -17.69 30.34 2.44
C ALA A 272 -19.07 29.69 2.66
N SER A 273 -19.16 28.45 3.17
CA SER A 273 -20.43 27.71 3.30
C SER A 273 -20.52 26.90 4.60
N ALA A 274 -20.56 27.59 5.75
CA ALA A 274 -20.49 26.94 7.07
C ALA A 274 -21.80 26.31 7.57
N THR A 275 -22.91 26.41 6.84
CA THR A 275 -24.23 25.98 7.35
C THR A 275 -24.66 24.58 6.87
N THR A 276 -23.99 23.95 5.90
CA THR A 276 -24.38 22.64 5.31
C THR A 276 -23.56 21.44 5.81
N VAL A 277 -22.41 21.68 6.45
CA VAL A 277 -21.33 20.68 6.62
C VAL A 277 -21.64 19.55 7.62
N ALA A 278 -22.44 19.79 8.67
CA ALA A 278 -22.78 18.73 9.62
C ALA A 278 -23.78 17.71 9.03
N GLU A 279 -24.67 18.16 8.15
CA GLU A 279 -25.64 17.32 7.46
C GLU A 279 -24.97 16.58 6.28
N GLU A 280 -24.03 17.23 5.56
CA GLU A 280 -23.26 16.61 4.48
C GLU A 280 -22.22 15.60 4.96
N GLN A 281 -21.57 15.80 6.12
CA GLN A 281 -20.60 14.83 6.66
C GLN A 281 -21.28 13.54 7.17
N ALA A 282 -22.50 13.67 7.70
CA ALA A 282 -23.33 12.50 8.01
C ALA A 282 -23.77 11.79 6.71
N ALA A 283 -24.09 12.54 5.66
CA ALA A 283 -24.44 11.98 4.34
C ALA A 283 -23.25 11.34 3.60
N ASP A 284 -22.04 11.89 3.70
CA ASP A 284 -20.79 11.38 3.10
C ASP A 284 -20.36 10.05 3.73
N ALA A 285 -20.41 9.99 5.06
CA ALA A 285 -20.13 8.77 5.79
C ALA A 285 -21.11 7.65 5.41
N GLU A 286 -22.40 7.97 5.39
CA GLU A 286 -23.43 7.02 4.95
C GLU A 286 -23.27 6.63 3.47
N ARG A 287 -22.83 7.55 2.59
CA ARG A 287 -22.53 7.26 1.18
C ARG A 287 -21.43 6.23 1.03
N GLU A 288 -20.31 6.36 1.75
CA GLU A 288 -19.23 5.37 1.69
C GLU A 288 -19.64 4.00 2.25
N LYS A 289 -20.42 3.98 3.35
CA LYS A 289 -21.01 2.72 3.83
C LYS A 289 -21.92 2.09 2.77
N LEU A 290 -22.74 2.89 2.07
CA LEU A 290 -23.63 2.41 1.01
C LEU A 290 -22.85 1.92 -0.21
N ALA A 291 -21.79 2.62 -0.62
CA ALA A 291 -20.88 2.19 -1.68
C ALA A 291 -20.22 0.84 -1.33
N GLY A 292 -19.77 0.68 -0.08
CA GLY A 292 -19.28 -0.60 0.43
C GLY A 292 -20.33 -1.71 0.36
N ASN A 293 -21.59 -1.42 0.74
CA ASN A 293 -22.69 -2.37 0.63
C ASN A 293 -22.97 -2.76 -0.83
N GLN A 294 -22.94 -1.80 -1.76
CA GLN A 294 -23.16 -2.05 -3.18
C GLN A 294 -22.03 -2.90 -3.78
N ALA A 295 -20.77 -2.57 -3.50
CA ALA A 295 -19.61 -3.37 -3.91
C ALA A 295 -19.68 -4.79 -3.32
N PHE A 296 -20.11 -4.94 -2.06
CA PHE A 296 -20.30 -6.25 -1.44
C PHE A 296 -21.37 -7.08 -2.15
N GLN A 297 -22.49 -6.46 -2.54
CA GLN A 297 -23.54 -7.12 -3.33
C GLN A 297 -23.05 -7.55 -4.72
N LYS A 298 -22.20 -6.73 -5.35
CA LYS A 298 -21.51 -7.06 -6.61
C LYS A 298 -20.40 -8.11 -6.45
N ARG A 299 -20.14 -8.58 -5.23
CA ARG A 299 -19.08 -9.53 -4.85
C ARG A 299 -17.66 -8.97 -5.00
N GLU A 300 -17.52 -7.65 -5.09
CA GLU A 300 -16.24 -6.93 -5.13
C GLU A 300 -15.73 -6.71 -3.69
N TYR A 301 -15.42 -7.79 -2.98
CA TYR A 301 -15.18 -7.73 -1.53
C TYR A 301 -13.97 -6.88 -1.13
N GLY A 302 -12.94 -6.80 -1.97
CA GLY A 302 -11.79 -5.92 -1.75
C GLY A 302 -12.17 -4.44 -1.80
N GLN A 303 -12.91 -4.05 -2.84
CA GLN A 303 -13.42 -2.70 -3.00
C GLN A 303 -14.42 -2.33 -1.88
N ALA A 304 -15.29 -3.28 -1.51
CA ALA A 304 -16.21 -3.09 -0.39
C ALA A 304 -15.45 -2.81 0.92
N ALA A 305 -14.37 -3.54 1.20
CA ALA A 305 -13.54 -3.32 2.39
C ALA A 305 -12.85 -1.95 2.37
N VAL A 306 -12.45 -1.44 1.20
CA VAL A 306 -11.90 -0.09 1.04
C VAL A 306 -12.95 0.96 1.41
N HIS A 307 -14.15 0.91 0.83
CA HIS A 307 -15.22 1.85 1.15
C HIS A 307 -15.61 1.82 2.64
N TYR A 308 -15.68 0.63 3.25
CA TYR A 308 -15.93 0.54 4.70
C TYR A 308 -14.78 1.11 5.53
N THR A 309 -13.54 1.02 5.07
CA THR A 309 -12.39 1.64 5.74
C THR A 309 -12.49 3.16 5.72
N VAL A 310 -12.78 3.73 4.55
CA VAL A 310 -13.02 5.18 4.41
C VAL A 310 -14.20 5.62 5.27
N ALA A 311 -15.30 4.86 5.29
CA ALA A 311 -16.43 5.15 6.17
C ALA A 311 -16.00 5.17 7.65
N LEU A 312 -15.19 4.21 8.11
CA LEU A 312 -14.73 4.13 9.50
C LEU A 312 -13.80 5.28 9.93
N GLU A 313 -13.24 6.02 8.99
CA GLU A 313 -12.44 7.23 9.25
C GLU A 313 -13.32 8.47 9.47
N ARG A 314 -14.62 8.40 9.13
CA ARG A 314 -15.54 9.54 9.27
C ARG A 314 -16.04 9.71 10.71
N PRO A 315 -16.28 10.96 11.17
CA PRO A 315 -16.77 11.23 12.52
C PRO A 315 -18.07 10.50 12.88
N ALA A 316 -18.98 10.31 11.91
CA ALA A 316 -20.24 9.60 12.10
C ALA A 316 -20.06 8.13 12.52
N PHE A 317 -18.87 7.54 12.25
CA PHE A 317 -18.50 6.19 12.65
C PHE A 317 -17.33 6.18 13.64
N ALA A 318 -17.09 7.27 14.36
CA ALA A 318 -16.01 7.34 15.35
C ALA A 318 -16.23 6.41 16.55
N SER A 319 -17.49 6.13 16.92
CA SER A 319 -17.81 5.26 18.05
C SER A 319 -19.23 4.67 17.98
N GLY A 320 -19.54 3.76 18.91
CA GLY A 320 -20.88 3.21 19.12
C GLY A 320 -21.38 2.30 18.00
N ARG A 321 -22.70 2.10 17.98
CA ARG A 321 -23.38 1.17 17.07
C ARG A 321 -23.13 1.40 15.59
N PRO A 322 -23.11 2.63 15.05
CA PRO A 322 -22.79 2.85 13.63
C PRO A 322 -21.42 2.27 13.26
N ARG A 323 -20.40 2.49 14.10
CA ARG A 323 -19.05 1.94 13.90
C ARG A 323 -19.06 0.41 13.93
N ALA A 324 -19.78 -0.18 14.90
CA ALA A 324 -19.95 -1.63 15.00
C ALA A 324 -20.55 -2.23 13.73
N VAL A 325 -21.54 -1.58 13.12
CA VAL A 325 -22.17 -2.01 11.86
C VAL A 325 -21.16 -2.04 10.73
N VAL A 326 -20.39 -0.98 10.55
CA VAL A 326 -19.41 -0.89 9.44
C VAL A 326 -18.26 -1.87 9.64
N LEU A 327 -17.72 -2.01 10.86
CA LEU A 327 -16.71 -3.01 11.19
C LEU A 327 -17.20 -4.44 10.92
N ALA A 328 -18.43 -4.79 11.31
CA ALA A 328 -18.97 -6.12 11.03
C ALA A 328 -19.17 -6.39 9.53
N ASN A 329 -19.49 -5.36 8.74
CA ASN A 329 -19.59 -5.46 7.29
C ASN A 329 -18.21 -5.62 6.63
N ARG A 330 -17.19 -4.90 7.11
CA ARG A 330 -15.80 -5.06 6.65
C ARG A 330 -15.22 -6.43 7.04
N SER A 331 -15.53 -6.91 8.25
CA SER A 331 -15.25 -8.29 8.66
C SER A 331 -15.86 -9.31 7.70
N ALA A 332 -17.11 -9.10 7.27
CA ALA A 332 -17.75 -9.96 6.28
C ALA A 332 -17.00 -9.96 4.93
N CYS A 333 -16.41 -8.83 4.51
CA CYS A 333 -15.57 -8.76 3.33
C CYS A 333 -14.32 -9.62 3.50
N PHE A 334 -13.61 -9.46 4.63
CA PHE A 334 -12.41 -10.23 4.92
C PHE A 334 -12.68 -11.74 5.03
N LEU A 335 -13.82 -12.15 5.59
CA LEU A 335 -14.27 -13.55 5.56
C LEU A 335 -14.42 -14.09 4.12
N LYS A 336 -14.96 -13.28 3.20
CA LYS A 336 -15.13 -13.66 1.79
C LYS A 336 -13.82 -13.67 1.02
N LEU A 337 -12.85 -12.85 1.43
CA LEU A 337 -11.50 -12.79 0.87
C LEU A 337 -10.54 -13.86 1.42
N GLY A 338 -10.97 -14.64 2.42
CA GLY A 338 -10.11 -15.64 3.08
C GLY A 338 -9.17 -15.07 4.15
N ASP A 339 -9.27 -13.77 4.46
CA ASP A 339 -8.45 -13.12 5.48
C ASP A 339 -9.13 -13.20 6.85
N HIS A 340 -9.04 -14.39 7.44
CA HIS A 340 -9.77 -14.69 8.67
C HIS A 340 -9.20 -13.97 9.90
N GLY A 341 -7.92 -13.56 9.86
CA GLY A 341 -7.29 -12.77 10.92
C GLY A 341 -7.89 -11.36 11.01
N ARG A 342 -7.89 -10.61 9.91
CA ARG A 342 -8.51 -9.27 9.88
C ARG A 342 -10.02 -9.34 10.10
N ALA A 343 -10.68 -10.39 9.61
CA ALA A 343 -12.09 -10.61 9.89
C ALA A 343 -12.38 -10.77 11.39
N LEU A 344 -11.53 -11.49 12.12
CA LEU A 344 -11.65 -11.69 13.56
C LEU A 344 -11.44 -10.38 14.33
N GLU A 345 -10.40 -9.62 13.97
CA GLU A 345 -10.12 -8.31 14.57
C GLU A 345 -11.30 -7.34 14.41
N ASP A 346 -11.79 -7.17 13.19
CA ASP A 346 -12.92 -6.27 12.91
C ASP A 346 -14.21 -6.74 13.62
N ALA A 347 -14.47 -8.05 13.67
CA ALA A 347 -15.67 -8.56 14.34
C ALA A 347 -15.58 -8.43 15.87
N ALA A 348 -14.40 -8.63 16.45
CA ALA A 348 -14.16 -8.41 17.87
C ALA A 348 -14.29 -6.92 18.24
N ALA A 349 -13.73 -6.03 17.42
CA ALA A 349 -13.90 -4.59 17.58
C ALA A 349 -15.38 -4.19 17.46
N ALA A 350 -16.11 -4.73 16.48
CA ALA A 350 -17.53 -4.48 16.31
C ALA A 350 -18.34 -4.88 17.56
N ALA A 351 -18.10 -6.07 18.12
CA ALA A 351 -18.74 -6.52 19.35
C ALA A 351 -18.36 -5.65 20.57
N GLY A 352 -17.12 -5.12 20.60
CA GLY A 352 -16.69 -4.17 21.63
C GLY A 352 -17.42 -2.81 21.57
N PHE A 353 -17.82 -2.35 20.37
CA PHE A 353 -18.57 -1.10 20.20
C PHE A 353 -20.09 -1.28 20.39
N ASP A 354 -20.64 -2.44 20.05
CA ASP A 354 -22.04 -2.80 20.31
C ASP A 354 -22.17 -4.30 20.57
N ASP A 355 -22.21 -4.65 21.85
CA ASP A 355 -22.33 -6.01 22.35
C ASP A 355 -23.73 -6.63 22.13
N THR A 356 -24.71 -5.80 21.75
CA THR A 356 -26.07 -6.25 21.39
C THR A 356 -26.21 -6.51 19.89
N TYR A 357 -25.16 -6.26 19.11
CA TYR A 357 -25.20 -6.44 17.66
C TYR A 357 -24.91 -7.89 17.28
N ALA A 358 -25.95 -8.69 17.16
CA ALA A 358 -25.89 -10.13 16.86
C ALA A 358 -24.96 -10.48 15.69
N LYS A 359 -24.96 -9.67 14.61
CA LYS A 359 -24.11 -9.88 13.44
C LYS A 359 -22.62 -9.75 13.75
N ALA A 360 -22.20 -8.90 14.68
CA ALA A 360 -20.79 -8.81 15.08
C ALA A 360 -20.32 -10.13 15.72
N HIS A 361 -21.05 -10.63 16.70
CA HIS A 361 -20.78 -11.93 17.34
C HIS A 361 -20.84 -13.08 16.33
N PHE A 362 -21.82 -13.08 15.42
CA PHE A 362 -21.89 -14.09 14.37
C PHE A 362 -20.67 -14.06 13.44
N ARG A 363 -20.24 -12.87 12.99
CA ARG A 363 -19.05 -12.72 12.13
C ARG A 363 -17.77 -13.13 12.87
N ARG A 364 -17.67 -12.83 14.16
CA ARG A 364 -16.55 -13.26 15.02
C ARG A 364 -16.48 -14.78 15.12
N GLY A 365 -17.61 -15.42 15.38
CA GLY A 365 -17.75 -16.88 15.40
C GLY A 365 -17.38 -17.53 14.07
N LEU A 366 -17.80 -16.94 12.94
CA LEU A 366 -17.42 -17.42 11.61
C LEU A 366 -15.92 -17.24 11.30
N ALA A 367 -15.29 -16.16 11.77
CA ALA A 367 -13.85 -15.95 11.62
C ALA A 367 -13.07 -16.99 12.42
N LEU A 368 -13.48 -17.26 13.66
CA LEU A 368 -12.90 -18.32 14.50
C LEU A 368 -13.08 -19.71 13.89
N HIS A 369 -14.24 -20.00 13.28
CA HIS A 369 -14.47 -21.21 12.50
C HIS A 369 -13.45 -21.40 11.39
N ALA A 370 -13.23 -20.35 10.60
CA ALA A 370 -12.33 -20.38 9.46
C ALA A 370 -10.86 -20.51 9.89
N LEU A 371 -10.53 -20.03 11.09
CA LEU A 371 -9.23 -20.26 11.75
C LEU A 371 -9.12 -21.61 12.47
N GLY A 372 -10.16 -22.46 12.45
CA GLY A 372 -10.17 -23.75 13.15
C GLY A 372 -10.34 -23.65 14.67
N ARG A 373 -10.61 -22.46 15.21
CA ARG A 373 -10.74 -22.16 16.65
C ARG A 373 -12.17 -22.41 17.14
N TYR A 374 -12.68 -23.62 16.96
CA TYR A 374 -14.09 -23.96 17.20
C TYR A 374 -14.55 -23.80 18.66
N ARG A 375 -13.67 -24.08 19.64
CA ARG A 375 -14.00 -23.89 21.07
C ARG A 375 -14.29 -22.44 21.42
N GLU A 376 -13.56 -21.51 20.82
CA GLU A 376 -13.73 -20.08 21.02
C GLU A 376 -14.90 -19.53 20.19
N ALA A 377 -15.25 -20.17 19.08
CA ALA A 377 -16.38 -19.76 18.25
C ALA A 377 -17.73 -20.00 18.92
N LEU A 378 -17.89 -21.10 19.67
CA LEU A 378 -19.15 -21.47 20.32
C LEU A 378 -19.76 -20.40 21.24
N PRO A 379 -19.01 -19.77 22.17
CA PRO A 379 -19.59 -18.72 23.02
C PRO A 379 -20.04 -17.50 22.21
N GLU A 380 -19.29 -17.10 21.17
CA GLU A 380 -19.67 -15.98 20.29
C GLU A 380 -20.92 -16.31 19.48
N LEU A 381 -21.01 -17.51 18.91
CA LEU A 381 -22.19 -17.98 18.18
C LEU A 381 -23.39 -18.17 19.12
N GLY A 382 -23.17 -18.62 20.36
CA GLY A 382 -24.19 -18.70 21.40
C GLY A 382 -24.79 -17.33 21.71
N LYS A 383 -23.94 -16.31 21.87
CA LYS A 383 -24.39 -14.93 22.06
C LYS A 383 -25.15 -14.38 20.85
N ALA A 384 -24.68 -14.66 19.63
CA ALA A 384 -25.42 -14.32 18.42
C ALA A 384 -26.80 -15.00 18.35
N ARG A 385 -26.92 -16.25 18.84
CA ARG A 385 -28.18 -16.98 18.93
C ARG A 385 -29.10 -16.38 19.99
N ASP A 386 -28.58 -15.99 21.13
CA ASP A 386 -29.41 -15.39 22.18
C ASP A 386 -29.99 -14.05 21.73
N LEU A 387 -29.22 -13.28 20.95
CA LEU A 387 -29.66 -12.01 20.35
C LEU A 387 -30.58 -12.20 19.13
N GLU A 388 -30.36 -13.22 18.30
CA GLU A 388 -31.21 -13.56 17.14
C GLU A 388 -31.57 -15.07 17.12
N PRO A 389 -32.50 -15.55 17.97
CA PRO A 389 -32.79 -16.98 18.15
C PRO A 389 -33.34 -17.70 16.91
N LYS A 390 -33.90 -16.93 15.97
CA LYS A 390 -34.52 -17.44 14.74
C LYS A 390 -33.57 -17.48 13.55
N ASN A 391 -32.30 -17.08 13.72
CA ASN A 391 -31.33 -17.05 12.63
C ASN A 391 -30.75 -18.45 12.37
N ALA A 392 -31.27 -19.13 11.35
CA ALA A 392 -30.84 -20.49 10.99
C ALA A 392 -29.33 -20.60 10.71
N GLN A 393 -28.70 -19.54 10.17
CA GLN A 393 -27.26 -19.56 9.89
C GLN A 393 -26.42 -19.64 11.16
N VAL A 394 -26.90 -19.04 12.26
CA VAL A 394 -26.24 -19.12 13.56
C VAL A 394 -26.37 -20.54 14.12
N ALA A 395 -27.56 -21.14 14.05
CA ALA A 395 -27.78 -22.51 14.48
C ALA A 395 -26.93 -23.52 13.70
N ASP A 396 -26.85 -23.37 12.37
CA ASP A 396 -26.02 -24.20 11.51
C ASP A 396 -24.52 -24.05 11.83
N ALA A 397 -24.06 -22.82 12.09
CA ALA A 397 -22.70 -22.57 12.52
C ALA A 397 -22.40 -23.24 13.87
N ILE A 398 -23.28 -23.14 14.86
CA ILE A 398 -23.10 -23.81 16.16
C ILE A 398 -22.98 -25.32 15.95
N ARG A 399 -23.92 -25.93 15.21
CA ARG A 399 -23.93 -27.37 14.93
C ARG A 399 -22.65 -27.81 14.20
N PHE A 400 -22.13 -27.00 13.28
CA PHE A 400 -20.88 -27.27 12.60
C PHE A 400 -19.68 -27.23 13.56
N ALA A 401 -19.62 -26.24 14.46
CA ALA A 401 -18.56 -26.16 15.46
C ALA A 401 -18.56 -27.39 16.38
N GLU A 402 -19.73 -27.78 16.89
CA GLU A 402 -19.92 -28.95 17.76
C GLU A 402 -19.52 -30.25 17.04
N MET A 403 -19.91 -30.41 15.77
CA MET A 403 -19.50 -31.54 14.94
C MET A 403 -17.98 -31.59 14.75
N ARG A 404 -17.31 -30.46 14.52
CA ARG A 404 -15.86 -30.41 14.33
C ARG A 404 -15.10 -30.72 15.62
N LEU A 405 -15.61 -30.26 16.76
CA LEU A 405 -15.04 -30.56 18.07
C LEU A 405 -15.20 -32.03 18.48
N SER A 406 -16.35 -32.63 18.20
CA SER A 406 -16.60 -34.06 18.47
C SER A 406 -15.80 -35.00 17.56
N ARG A 407 -15.40 -34.57 16.37
CA ARG A 407 -14.54 -35.32 15.44
C ARG A 407 -13.03 -35.14 15.66
N GLY A 408 -12.63 -34.13 16.43
CA GLY A 408 -11.24 -33.84 16.77
C GLY A 408 -10.85 -34.21 18.20
N ALA A 409 -11.72 -34.92 18.91
CA ALA A 409 -11.52 -35.44 20.28
C ALA A 409 -11.14 -36.91 20.27
#